data_AF-A0A7Z9WMA8-F1
#
_entry.id   AF-A0A7Z9WMA8-F1
#
_cell.length_a   1.000
_cell.length_b   1.000
_cell.length_c   1.000
_cell.angle_alpha   90.00
_cell.angle_beta   90.00
_cell.angle_gamma   90.00
#
_symmetry.space_group_name_H-M   'P 1'
#
loop_
_entity.id
_entity.type
_entity.pdbx_description
1 polymer ?
#
loop_
_entity_poly.entity_id
_entity_poly.type
_entity_poly.pdbx_seq_one_letter_code
_entity_poly.pdbx_strand_id
1 'polypeptide(L)'
;MQISDLQKTPLSCGTLTLAKTEKGMRPFKFMSEKRFKKPTDAIEMLRSADRILLASGDMKTAEEFLEMLRGYQLSCEPVSACRHCLLENRFSLIDERAIRSHGELICPDCALAELHRQLAPMRLGEPALERIEKMILRTGDLDRVRGMLDPEALDPDLTLYSTIAAAEQKEIKPMRVQDLPIPERFRILLAERLGLEETLPVQSLSIKSGLFEGTDQLVVSDTATGKTLIGELAGIKNLLEGRGNILFMVPLVALAHQKE
;
A
#
# COMPACT_ATOMS: atom_id res chain seq x y z
N MET A 1 8.05 21.07 27.62
CA MET A 1 6.93 21.74 26.92
C MET A 1 5.71 21.64 27.81
N GLN A 2 4.85 22.64 27.82
CA GLN A 2 3.56 22.58 28.51
C GLN A 2 2.46 22.29 27.49
N ILE A 3 1.66 21.26 27.71
CA ILE A 3 0.67 20.77 26.77
C ILE A 3 -0.68 20.68 27.50
N SER A 4 -1.76 21.15 26.88
CA SER A 4 -3.14 20.93 27.34
C SER A 4 -3.73 19.76 26.59
N ASP A 5 -4.43 18.85 27.26
CA ASP A 5 -5.24 17.78 26.64
C ASP A 5 -4.52 16.95 25.56
N LEU A 6 -3.21 16.75 25.72
CA LEU A 6 -2.36 16.07 24.72
C LEU A 6 -2.43 16.69 23.30
N GLN A 7 -2.78 17.98 23.21
CA GLN A 7 -2.80 18.71 21.95
C GLN A 7 -1.41 18.76 21.31
N LYS A 8 -1.40 18.73 19.98
CA LYS A 8 -0.13 18.72 19.23
C LYS A 8 0.68 19.99 19.40
N THR A 9 0.00 21.12 19.52
CA THR A 9 0.66 22.42 19.71
C THR A 9 0.76 22.69 21.21
N PRO A 10 1.96 22.79 21.77
CA PRO A 10 2.13 23.08 23.18
C PRO A 10 1.69 24.52 23.48
N LEU A 11 1.16 24.74 24.69
CA LEU A 11 0.85 26.07 25.22
C LEU A 11 2.11 26.93 25.32
N SER A 12 3.21 26.31 25.77
CA SER A 12 4.51 26.98 25.83
C SER A 12 5.67 26.00 25.70
N CYS A 13 6.76 26.49 25.09
CA CYS A 13 8.03 25.79 24.99
C CYS A 13 9.13 26.57 25.72
N GLY A 14 10.04 25.84 26.32
CA GLY A 14 11.12 26.40 27.11
C GLY A 14 12.23 25.41 27.37
N THR A 15 13.38 25.95 27.75
CA THR A 15 14.61 25.23 28.06
C THR A 15 14.94 25.41 29.52
N LEU A 16 15.16 24.29 30.22
CA LEU A 16 15.62 24.27 31.60
C LEU A 16 17.07 23.76 31.63
N THR A 17 17.98 24.58 32.14
CA THR A 17 19.37 24.18 32.39
C THR A 17 19.51 23.80 33.85
N LEU A 18 20.10 22.64 34.12
CA LEU A 18 20.37 22.13 35.46
C LEU A 18 21.84 22.38 35.84
N ALA A 19 22.09 22.50 37.15
CA ALA A 19 23.44 22.53 37.70
C ALA A 19 23.53 21.61 38.93
N LYS A 20 24.70 20.99 39.09
CA LYS A 20 24.99 20.15 40.26
C LYS A 20 25.31 21.02 41.47
N THR A 21 24.61 20.79 42.57
CA THR A 21 24.84 21.45 43.85
C THR A 21 25.17 20.42 44.92
N GLU A 22 25.55 20.85 46.12
CA GLU A 22 25.77 19.96 47.28
C GLU A 22 24.55 19.09 47.62
N LYS A 23 23.34 19.56 47.27
CA LYS A 23 22.06 18.87 47.51
C LYS A 23 21.54 18.11 46.28
N GLY A 24 22.39 17.88 45.28
CA GLY A 24 22.07 17.20 44.02
C GLY A 24 21.77 18.17 42.87
N MET A 25 21.19 17.64 41.79
CA MET A 25 20.82 18.42 40.61
C MET A 25 19.69 19.44 40.90
N ARG A 26 19.87 20.69 40.48
CA ARG A 26 18.92 21.80 40.72
C ARG A 26 18.74 22.68 39.48
N PRO A 27 17.57 23.33 39.32
CA PRO A 27 17.32 24.24 38.21
C PRO A 27 18.19 25.50 38.33
N PHE A 28 18.94 25.81 37.28
CA PHE A 28 19.89 26.95 37.24
C PHE A 28 19.37 28.09 36.37
N LYS A 29 18.95 27.79 35.14
CA LYS A 29 18.39 28.77 34.21
C LYS A 29 17.11 28.22 33.60
N PHE A 30 16.05 29.02 33.60
CA PHE A 30 14.81 28.69 32.93
C PHE A 30 14.47 29.75 31.88
N MET A 31 14.35 29.31 30.64
CA MET A 31 13.93 30.16 29.53
C MET A 31 12.62 29.62 28.98
N SER A 32 11.61 30.46 28.87
CA SER A 32 10.29 30.13 28.34
C SER A 32 9.90 31.21 27.35
N GLU A 33 9.44 30.83 26.14
CA GLU A 33 9.04 31.77 25.09
C GLU A 33 10.09 32.85 24.77
N LYS A 34 11.37 32.45 24.75
CA LYS A 34 12.52 33.35 24.52
C LYS A 34 12.73 34.43 25.60
N ARG A 35 12.12 34.30 26.78
CA ARG A 35 12.35 35.16 27.95
C ARG A 35 12.91 34.35 29.12
N PHE A 36 13.82 34.95 29.88
CA PHE A 36 14.29 34.35 31.13
C PHE A 36 13.23 34.50 32.21
N LYS A 37 12.89 33.38 32.84
CA LYS A 37 12.00 33.29 34.00
C LYS A 37 12.80 32.81 35.21
N LYS A 38 12.24 32.92 36.42
CA LYS A 38 12.96 32.45 37.61
C LYS A 38 13.02 30.92 37.55
N PRO A 39 14.12 30.29 37.98
CA PRO A 39 14.21 28.83 38.02
C PRO A 39 13.13 28.17 38.89
N THR A 40 12.60 28.89 39.89
CA THR A 40 11.48 28.46 40.72
C THR A 40 10.18 28.29 39.94
N ASP A 41 9.94 29.14 38.94
CA ASP A 41 8.72 29.13 38.12
C ASP A 41 8.61 27.81 37.33
N ALA A 42 9.76 27.21 36.95
CA ALA A 42 9.80 25.90 36.30
C ALA A 42 9.30 24.78 37.24
N ILE A 43 9.64 24.86 38.54
CA ILE A 43 9.22 23.87 39.53
C ILE A 43 7.73 24.04 39.84
N GLU A 44 7.23 25.27 39.95
CA GLU A 44 5.79 25.54 40.12
C GLU A 44 4.97 25.06 38.92
N MET A 45 5.49 25.26 37.71
CA MET A 45 4.90 24.72 36.48
C MET A 45 4.85 23.18 36.52
N LEU A 46 5.92 22.51 36.96
CA LEU A 46 5.94 21.05 37.08
C LEU A 46 4.99 20.54 38.18
N ARG A 47 4.85 21.27 39.30
CA ARG A 47 3.93 20.90 40.39
C ARG A 47 2.45 21.08 40.03
N SER A 48 2.14 22.05 39.18
CA SER A 48 0.76 22.32 38.75
C SER A 48 0.31 21.43 37.58
N ALA A 49 1.23 20.69 36.96
CA ALA A 49 0.90 19.76 35.90
C ALA A 49 0.24 18.49 36.46
N ASP A 50 -0.84 18.03 35.82
CA ASP A 50 -1.49 16.77 36.16
C ASP A 50 -0.56 15.56 35.95
N ARG A 51 0.27 15.63 34.90
CA ARG A 51 1.24 14.59 34.53
C ARG A 51 2.53 15.21 34.01
N ILE A 52 3.66 14.65 34.43
CA ILE A 52 4.99 14.99 33.88
C ILE A 52 5.42 13.83 32.99
N LEU A 53 5.57 14.09 31.70
CA LEU A 53 5.99 13.09 30.71
C LEU A 53 7.45 13.29 30.35
N LEU A 54 8.21 12.21 30.30
CA LEU A 54 9.61 12.20 29.90
C LEU A 54 9.77 11.44 28.59
N ALA A 55 10.04 12.17 27.50
CA ALA A 55 10.31 11.57 26.21
C ALA A 55 11.70 10.94 26.17
N SER A 56 11.85 9.83 25.44
CA SER A 56 13.14 9.18 25.19
C SER A 56 14.15 10.16 24.57
N GLY A 57 15.39 10.15 25.07
CA GLY A 57 16.44 11.08 24.65
C GLY A 57 17.81 10.70 25.20
N ASP A 58 18.68 11.69 25.37
CA ASP A 58 20.01 11.49 25.96
C ASP A 58 19.91 10.98 27.40
N MET A 59 20.54 9.84 27.67
CA MET A 59 20.48 9.14 28.96
C MET A 59 20.99 10.01 30.11
N LYS A 60 22.09 10.74 29.90
CA LYS A 60 22.69 11.59 30.92
C LYS A 60 21.74 12.74 31.31
N THR A 61 21.20 13.43 30.31
CA THR A 61 20.25 14.54 30.54
C THR A 61 18.98 14.04 31.23
N ALA A 62 18.50 12.84 30.88
CA ALA A 62 17.36 12.22 31.53
C ALA A 62 17.65 11.87 33.01
N GLU A 63 18.80 11.29 33.31
CA GLU A 63 19.22 10.98 34.69
C GLU A 63 19.36 12.24 35.56
N GLU A 64 19.99 13.29 35.02
CA GLU A 64 20.13 14.58 35.70
C GLU A 64 18.76 15.22 36.00
N PHE A 65 17.81 15.11 35.06
CA PHE A 65 16.44 15.58 35.23
C PHE A 65 15.67 14.77 36.28
N LEU A 66 15.80 13.44 36.26
CA LEU A 66 15.18 12.54 37.25
C LEU A 66 15.74 12.76 38.67
N GLU A 67 17.04 13.00 38.80
CA GLU A 67 17.64 13.38 40.08
C GLU A 67 17.05 14.70 40.61
N MET A 68 16.91 15.70 39.74
CA MET A 68 16.27 16.97 40.09
C MET A 68 14.83 16.76 40.55
N LEU A 69 14.01 16.03 39.80
CA LEU A 69 12.61 15.76 40.16
C LEU A 69 12.48 15.08 41.53
N ARG A 70 13.31 14.06 41.81
CA ARG A 70 13.35 13.40 43.13
C ARG A 70 13.66 14.37 44.26
N GLY A 71 14.56 15.32 44.03
CA GLY A 71 14.89 16.39 44.99
C GLY A 71 13.71 17.29 45.35
N TYR A 72 12.67 17.36 44.49
CA TYR A 72 11.45 18.12 44.71
C TYR A 72 10.22 17.26 45.00
N GLN A 73 10.40 15.94 45.21
CA GLN A 73 9.33 14.96 45.41
C GLN A 73 8.37 14.88 44.21
N LEU A 74 8.91 15.05 43.01
CA LEU A 74 8.20 14.90 41.75
C LEU A 74 8.62 13.59 41.06
N SER A 75 7.69 13.03 40.29
CA SER A 75 7.93 11.86 39.44
C SER A 75 7.46 12.14 38.02
N CYS A 76 8.03 11.44 37.05
CA CYS A 76 7.60 11.50 35.67
C CYS A 76 7.35 10.11 35.09
N GLU A 77 6.53 10.06 34.05
CA GLU A 77 6.21 8.86 33.30
C GLU A 77 7.01 8.84 31.99
N PRO A 78 7.76 7.77 31.69
CA PRO A 78 8.46 7.65 30.42
C PRO A 78 7.44 7.45 29.29
N VAL A 79 7.59 8.20 28.19
CA VAL A 79 6.73 8.09 27.02
C VAL A 79 7.53 8.05 25.73
N SER A 80 7.00 7.33 24.74
CA SER A 80 7.49 7.40 23.37
C SER A 80 6.80 8.55 22.65
N ALA A 81 7.54 9.60 22.31
CA ALA A 81 7.04 10.74 21.57
C ALA A 81 7.69 10.83 20.19
N CYS A 82 6.95 11.33 19.21
CA CYS A 82 7.46 11.50 17.84
C CYS A 82 8.58 12.54 17.82
N ARG A 83 9.80 12.09 17.48
CA ARG A 83 10.99 12.94 17.38
C ARG A 83 10.80 14.13 16.44
N HIS A 84 10.12 13.92 15.30
CA HIS A 84 9.88 14.96 14.29
C HIS A 84 8.98 16.06 14.84
N CYS A 85 7.94 15.70 15.60
CA CYS A 85 7.13 16.68 16.31
C CYS A 85 7.99 17.48 17.29
N LEU A 86 8.82 16.82 18.10
CA LEU A 86 9.65 17.50 19.11
C LEU A 86 10.64 18.51 18.49
N LEU A 87 11.25 18.17 17.34
CA LEU A 87 12.14 19.06 16.60
C LEU A 87 11.44 20.34 16.12
N GLU A 88 10.14 20.25 15.79
CA GLU A 88 9.34 21.38 15.35
C GLU A 88 8.54 22.05 16.49
N ASN A 89 8.92 21.82 17.75
CA ASN A 89 8.21 22.32 18.94
C ASN A 89 6.72 21.90 18.99
N ARG A 90 6.41 20.73 18.44
CA ARG A 90 5.12 20.06 18.58
C ARG A 90 5.25 18.81 19.44
N PHE A 91 4.11 18.23 19.79
CA PHE A 91 4.04 17.02 20.58
C PHE A 91 3.10 16.00 19.91
N SER A 92 3.51 14.73 19.89
CA SER A 92 2.61 13.62 19.57
C SER A 92 3.17 12.37 20.22
N LEU A 93 2.30 11.56 20.80
CA LEU A 93 2.67 10.24 21.29
C LEU A 93 2.81 9.26 20.12
N ILE A 94 3.67 8.27 20.31
CA ILE A 94 3.80 7.10 19.45
C ILE A 94 2.84 6.04 19.99
N ASP A 95 1.83 5.72 19.21
CA ASP A 95 0.80 4.72 19.49
C ASP A 95 0.78 3.64 18.40
N GLU A 96 -0.27 2.83 18.36
CA GLU A 96 -0.46 1.77 17.36
C GLU A 96 -0.54 2.29 15.91
N ARG A 97 -0.84 3.58 15.73
CA ARG A 97 -0.92 4.23 14.41
C ARG A 97 0.42 4.81 13.97
N ALA A 98 1.46 4.66 14.79
CA ALA A 98 2.78 5.11 14.43
C ALA A 98 3.29 4.41 13.17
N ILE A 99 4.01 5.17 12.36
CA ILE A 99 4.48 4.75 11.05
C ILE A 99 5.99 4.65 11.10
N ARG A 100 6.52 3.55 10.58
CA ARG A 100 7.97 3.33 10.48
C ARG A 100 8.59 4.21 9.41
N SER A 101 9.69 4.88 9.73
CA SER A 101 10.50 5.64 8.79
C SER A 101 11.97 5.63 9.21
N HIS A 102 12.87 5.25 8.31
CA HIS A 102 14.33 5.19 8.54
C HIS A 102 14.74 4.47 9.83
N GLY A 103 13.99 3.43 10.22
CA GLY A 103 14.27 2.65 11.43
C GLY A 103 13.76 3.24 12.75
N GLU A 104 13.02 4.35 12.72
CA GLU A 104 12.29 4.90 13.88
C GLU A 104 10.77 4.93 13.63
N LEU A 105 10.00 5.17 14.69
CA LEU A 105 8.53 5.34 14.62
C LEU A 105 8.18 6.83 14.72
N ILE A 106 7.33 7.29 13.81
CA ILE A 106 6.82 8.67 13.77
C ILE A 106 5.30 8.69 13.74
N CYS A 107 4.69 9.81 14.16
CA CYS A 107 3.24 9.94 14.11
C CYS A 107 2.73 10.04 12.65
N PRO A 108 1.46 9.69 12.38
CA PRO A 108 0.88 9.74 11.04
C PRO A 108 1.09 11.07 10.31
N ASP A 109 0.96 12.21 10.99
CA ASP A 109 1.08 13.52 10.34
C ASP A 109 2.51 13.83 9.91
N CYS A 110 3.50 13.46 10.73
CA CYS A 110 4.90 13.60 10.34
C CYS A 110 5.23 12.67 9.17
N ALA A 111 4.67 11.45 9.14
CA ALA A 111 4.86 10.54 8.04
C ALA A 111 4.24 11.06 6.73
N LEU A 112 3.02 11.60 6.79
CA LEU A 112 2.36 12.20 5.63
C LEU A 112 3.10 13.45 5.14
N ALA A 113 3.56 14.31 6.05
CA ALA A 113 4.36 15.48 5.69
C ALA A 113 5.72 15.11 5.06
N GLU A 114 6.35 14.02 5.51
CA GLU A 114 7.57 13.48 4.89
C GLU A 114 7.26 12.92 3.50
N LEU A 115 6.20 12.12 3.36
CA LEU A 115 5.73 11.62 2.08
C LEU A 115 5.49 12.74 1.07
N HIS A 116 4.75 13.78 1.47
CA HIS A 116 4.44 14.92 0.59
C HIS A 116 5.70 15.63 0.12
N ARG A 117 6.69 15.83 0.99
CA ARG A 117 7.98 16.41 0.61
C ARG A 117 8.71 15.57 -0.42
N GLN A 118 8.63 14.25 -0.33
CA GLN A 118 9.26 13.33 -1.27
C GLN A 118 8.52 13.23 -2.60
N LEU A 119 7.19 13.30 -2.60
CA LEU A 119 6.35 13.22 -3.80
C LEU A 119 6.22 14.55 -4.55
N ALA A 120 6.56 15.68 -3.92
CA ALA A 120 6.50 17.00 -4.53
C ALA A 120 7.16 17.10 -5.93
N PRO A 121 8.31 16.45 -6.21
CA PRO A 121 8.93 16.47 -7.53
C PRO A 121 8.15 15.69 -8.61
N MET A 122 7.38 14.66 -8.22
CA MET A 122 6.71 13.73 -9.15
C MET A 122 5.43 14.30 -9.79
N ARG A 123 4.95 15.46 -9.34
CA ARG A 123 3.74 16.14 -9.85
C ARG A 123 2.53 15.20 -10.01
N LEU A 124 2.28 14.37 -9.00
CA LEU A 124 1.13 13.48 -8.96
C LEU A 124 -0.19 14.27 -8.89
N GLY A 125 -1.25 13.76 -9.53
CA GLY A 125 -2.59 14.30 -9.36
C GLY A 125 -3.17 13.97 -7.98
N GLU A 126 -4.13 14.78 -7.50
CA GLU A 126 -4.78 14.60 -6.19
C GLU A 126 -5.29 13.17 -5.93
N PRO A 127 -5.94 12.47 -6.89
CA PRO A 127 -6.44 11.11 -6.64
C PRO A 127 -5.31 10.09 -6.41
N ALA A 128 -4.16 10.30 -7.06
CA ALA A 128 -2.99 9.44 -6.87
C ALA A 128 -2.36 9.69 -5.50
N LEU A 129 -2.27 10.95 -5.08
CA LEU A 129 -1.75 11.32 -3.76
C LEU A 129 -2.60 10.70 -2.64
N GLU A 130 -3.93 10.88 -2.69
CA GLU A 130 -4.84 10.30 -1.69
C GLU A 130 -4.71 8.78 -1.58
N ARG A 131 -4.48 8.10 -2.71
CA ARG A 131 -4.31 6.64 -2.73
C ARG A 131 -3.02 6.23 -2.01
N ILE A 132 -1.93 6.97 -2.19
CA ILE A 132 -0.65 6.70 -1.53
C ILE A 132 -0.72 7.03 -0.04
N GLU A 133 -1.39 8.12 0.34
CA GLU A 133 -1.63 8.45 1.76
C GLU A 133 -2.38 7.32 2.48
N LYS A 134 -3.49 6.84 1.89
CA LYS A 134 -4.25 5.70 2.41
C LYS A 134 -3.41 4.43 2.51
N MET A 135 -2.47 4.25 1.58
CA MET A 135 -1.57 3.10 1.59
C MET A 135 -0.64 3.15 2.80
N ILE A 136 -0.01 4.30 3.06
CA ILE A 136 0.90 4.49 4.20
C ILE A 136 0.18 4.31 5.54
N LEU A 137 -1.02 4.88 5.66
CA LEU A 137 -1.84 4.71 6.87
C LEU A 137 -2.26 3.25 7.10
N ARG A 138 -2.33 2.44 6.04
CA ARG A 138 -2.70 1.02 6.11
C ARG A 138 -1.49 0.11 6.36
N THR A 139 -0.35 0.38 5.71
CA THR A 139 0.87 -0.43 5.84
C THR A 139 1.65 -0.11 7.11
N GLY A 140 1.54 1.13 7.62
CA GLY A 140 2.30 1.58 8.78
C GLY A 140 3.81 1.68 8.53
N ASP A 141 4.23 1.68 7.26
CA ASP A 141 5.64 1.68 6.87
C ASP A 141 5.87 2.60 5.68
N LEU A 142 6.51 3.75 5.95
CA LEU A 142 6.86 4.75 4.95
C LEU A 142 8.02 4.29 4.08
N ASP A 143 8.98 3.54 4.63
CA ASP A 143 10.14 3.03 3.88
C ASP A 143 9.70 2.05 2.80
N ARG A 144 8.69 1.22 3.11
CA ARG A 144 8.12 0.27 2.16
C ARG A 144 7.37 0.96 1.02
N VAL A 145 6.56 1.97 1.33
CA VAL A 145 5.84 2.74 0.31
C VAL A 145 6.81 3.57 -0.54
N ARG A 146 7.89 4.08 0.05
CA ARG A 146 8.99 4.69 -0.71
C ARG A 146 9.62 3.69 -1.69
N GLY A 147 9.90 2.47 -1.27
CA GLY A 147 10.41 1.42 -2.17
C GLY A 147 9.50 1.19 -3.37
N MET A 148 8.18 1.12 -3.17
CA MET A 148 7.22 0.99 -4.27
C MET A 148 7.27 2.16 -5.28
N LEU A 149 7.59 3.36 -4.82
CA LEU A 149 7.68 4.57 -5.65
C LEU A 149 9.04 4.74 -6.32
N ASP A 150 10.04 3.95 -5.91
CA ASP A 150 11.35 3.91 -6.50
C ASP A 150 11.31 3.00 -7.75
N PRO A 151 11.52 3.55 -8.96
CA PRO A 151 11.54 2.77 -10.19
C PRO A 151 12.62 1.67 -10.19
N GLU A 152 13.66 1.83 -9.37
CA GLU A 152 14.80 0.91 -9.27
C GLU A 152 14.60 -0.16 -8.18
N ALA A 153 13.70 0.07 -7.21
CA ALA A 153 13.49 -0.81 -6.06
C ALA A 153 12.05 -1.35 -5.99
N LEU A 154 11.61 -2.03 -7.05
CA LEU A 154 10.32 -2.71 -7.10
C LEU A 154 10.26 -3.83 -6.03
N ASP A 155 9.44 -3.64 -4.99
CA ASP A 155 9.14 -4.68 -3.98
C ASP A 155 8.15 -5.69 -4.59
N PRO A 156 8.54 -6.95 -4.82
CA PRO A 156 7.64 -7.97 -5.36
C PRO A 156 6.42 -8.19 -4.47
N ASP A 157 6.50 -8.05 -3.14
CA ASP A 157 5.33 -8.27 -2.27
C ASP A 157 4.24 -7.21 -2.47
N LEU A 158 4.59 -6.03 -2.97
CA LEU A 158 3.65 -4.93 -3.25
C LEU A 158 3.31 -4.78 -4.75
N THR A 159 4.19 -5.23 -5.63
CA THR A 159 4.08 -5.06 -7.09
C THR A 159 3.67 -6.34 -7.82
N LEU A 160 3.80 -7.50 -7.19
CA LEU A 160 3.38 -8.77 -7.77
C LEU A 160 1.85 -8.82 -7.85
N TYR A 161 1.35 -8.45 -9.03
CA TYR A 161 -0.07 -8.59 -9.36
C TYR A 161 -0.49 -10.06 -9.45
N SER A 162 0.34 -10.89 -10.09
CA SER A 162 0.09 -12.32 -10.25
C SER A 162 1.37 -13.09 -10.55
N THR A 163 1.61 -14.21 -9.87
CA THR A 163 2.53 -15.25 -10.33
C THR A 163 1.76 -16.20 -11.24
N ILE A 164 2.18 -16.28 -12.51
CA ILE A 164 1.74 -17.36 -13.39
C ILE A 164 2.67 -18.53 -13.10
N ALA A 165 2.16 -19.57 -12.46
CA ALA A 165 2.90 -20.83 -12.39
C ALA A 165 3.24 -21.24 -13.82
N ALA A 166 4.50 -21.61 -14.07
CA ALA A 166 4.82 -22.39 -15.25
C ALA A 166 4.06 -23.71 -15.09
N ALA A 167 2.80 -23.73 -15.53
CA ALA A 167 2.06 -24.95 -15.65
C ALA A 167 2.94 -25.82 -16.54
N GLU A 168 3.34 -26.98 -16.03
CA GLU A 168 3.72 -28.07 -16.92
C GLU A 168 2.64 -28.07 -17.99
N GLN A 169 3.02 -27.68 -19.21
CA GLN A 169 2.13 -27.78 -20.33
C GLN A 169 1.86 -29.27 -20.41
N LYS A 170 0.75 -29.76 -19.83
CA LYS A 170 0.14 -30.98 -20.30
C LYS A 170 0.07 -30.74 -21.79
N GLU A 171 0.85 -31.47 -22.58
CA GLU A 171 0.85 -31.35 -24.03
C GLU A 171 -0.61 -31.58 -24.46
N ILE A 172 -1.38 -30.51 -24.61
CA ILE A 172 -2.76 -30.59 -25.04
C ILE A 172 -2.64 -30.96 -26.50
N LYS A 173 -2.75 -32.27 -26.77
CA LYS A 173 -2.66 -32.79 -28.13
C LYS A 173 -3.67 -32.06 -29.01
N PRO A 174 -3.21 -31.45 -30.13
CA PRO A 174 -4.08 -30.87 -31.14
C PRO A 174 -5.11 -31.90 -31.60
N MET A 175 -6.32 -31.44 -31.94
CA MET A 175 -7.35 -32.26 -32.54
C MET A 175 -7.43 -31.91 -34.03
N ARG A 176 -7.56 -32.93 -34.88
CA ARG A 176 -7.78 -32.68 -36.31
C ARG A 176 -9.18 -32.12 -36.51
N VAL A 177 -9.30 -31.11 -37.35
CA VAL A 177 -10.60 -30.48 -37.68
C VAL A 177 -11.57 -31.50 -38.28
N GLN A 178 -11.06 -32.48 -39.02
CA GLN A 178 -11.86 -33.56 -39.61
C GLN A 178 -12.53 -34.46 -38.56
N ASP A 179 -11.95 -34.56 -37.36
CA ASP A 179 -12.44 -35.43 -36.28
C ASP A 179 -13.39 -34.69 -35.33
N LEU A 180 -13.64 -33.40 -35.55
CA LEU A 180 -14.51 -32.62 -34.69
C LEU A 180 -15.99 -33.03 -34.86
N PRO A 181 -16.75 -33.13 -33.75
CA PRO A 181 -18.18 -33.46 -33.78
C PRO A 181 -19.03 -32.26 -34.19
N ILE A 182 -18.79 -31.75 -35.40
CA ILE A 182 -19.49 -30.63 -36.03
C ILE A 182 -19.99 -31.06 -37.43
N PRO A 183 -21.02 -30.39 -37.98
CA PRO A 183 -21.57 -30.71 -39.29
C PRO A 183 -20.50 -30.76 -40.39
N GLU A 184 -20.61 -31.71 -41.31
CA GLU A 184 -19.63 -31.97 -42.38
C GLU A 184 -19.34 -30.72 -43.22
N ARG A 185 -20.38 -29.97 -43.59
CA ARG A 185 -20.24 -28.70 -44.32
C ARG A 185 -19.37 -27.69 -43.57
N PHE A 186 -19.42 -27.67 -42.24
CA PHE A 186 -18.61 -26.78 -41.43
C PHE A 186 -17.15 -27.25 -41.38
N ARG A 187 -16.90 -28.56 -41.24
CA ARG A 187 -15.54 -29.13 -41.32
C ARG A 187 -14.85 -28.78 -42.65
N ILE A 188 -15.56 -28.93 -43.76
CA ILE A 188 -15.06 -28.60 -45.10
C ILE A 188 -14.70 -27.12 -45.18
N LEU A 189 -15.57 -26.22 -44.69
CA LEU A 189 -15.29 -24.78 -44.69
C LEU A 189 -14.06 -24.42 -43.85
N LEU A 190 -13.91 -25.01 -42.66
CA LEU A 190 -12.74 -24.79 -41.79
C LEU A 190 -11.44 -25.26 -42.46
N ALA A 191 -11.45 -26.44 -43.09
CA ALA A 191 -10.27 -26.99 -43.73
C ALA A 191 -9.92 -26.24 -45.04
N GLU A 192 -10.88 -26.06 -45.94
CA GLU A 192 -10.62 -25.57 -47.30
C GLU A 192 -10.51 -24.04 -47.39
N ARG A 193 -11.29 -23.29 -46.60
CA ARG A 193 -11.27 -21.82 -46.66
C ARG A 193 -10.34 -21.18 -45.65
N LEU A 194 -10.31 -21.71 -44.43
CA LEU A 194 -9.49 -21.16 -43.35
C LEU A 194 -8.12 -21.85 -43.26
N GLY A 195 -7.90 -22.93 -44.01
CA GLY A 195 -6.63 -23.68 -43.99
C GLY A 195 -6.34 -24.33 -42.63
N LEU A 196 -7.38 -24.60 -41.84
CA LEU A 196 -7.23 -25.10 -40.48
C LEU A 196 -7.24 -26.64 -40.49
N GLU A 197 -6.05 -27.25 -40.32
CA GLU A 197 -5.91 -28.71 -40.23
C GLU A 197 -6.10 -29.22 -38.80
N GLU A 198 -5.54 -28.50 -37.82
CA GLU A 198 -5.54 -28.87 -36.41
C GLU A 198 -5.92 -27.70 -35.50
N THR A 199 -6.53 -28.01 -34.35
CA THR A 199 -6.94 -27.02 -33.36
C THR A 199 -5.76 -26.54 -32.51
N LEU A 200 -5.76 -25.25 -32.16
CA LEU A 200 -4.82 -24.70 -31.20
C LEU A 200 -5.01 -25.31 -29.80
N PRO A 201 -4.00 -25.26 -28.91
CA PRO A 201 -4.09 -25.86 -27.58
C PRO A 201 -5.30 -25.39 -26.77
N VAL A 202 -5.60 -24.09 -26.77
CA VAL A 202 -6.77 -23.52 -26.05
C VAL A 202 -8.10 -24.00 -26.63
N GLN A 203 -8.20 -24.15 -27.95
CA GLN A 203 -9.39 -24.66 -28.62
C GLN A 203 -9.61 -26.14 -28.27
N SER A 204 -8.53 -26.93 -28.35
CA SER A 204 -8.54 -28.35 -27.96
C SER A 204 -8.93 -28.54 -26.50
N LEU A 205 -8.46 -27.66 -25.61
CA LEU A 205 -8.83 -27.67 -24.20
C LEU A 205 -10.30 -27.34 -24.00
N SER A 206 -10.81 -26.33 -24.69
CA SER A 206 -12.23 -25.94 -24.63
C SER A 206 -13.13 -27.07 -25.12
N ILE A 207 -12.78 -27.72 -26.24
CA ILE A 207 -13.49 -28.90 -26.76
C ILE A 207 -13.51 -30.03 -25.72
N LYS A 208 -12.35 -30.39 -25.16
CA LYS A 208 -12.23 -31.41 -24.11
C LYS A 208 -12.99 -31.04 -22.83
N SER A 209 -13.18 -29.75 -22.57
CA SER A 209 -13.90 -29.23 -21.41
C SER A 209 -15.41 -29.15 -21.62
N GLY A 210 -15.93 -29.61 -22.76
CA GLY A 210 -17.37 -29.71 -22.98
C GLY A 210 -17.95 -28.67 -23.94
N LEU A 211 -17.16 -28.11 -24.86
CA LEU A 211 -17.61 -27.00 -25.74
C LEU A 211 -18.84 -27.39 -26.57
N PHE A 212 -18.88 -28.64 -27.05
CA PHE A 212 -19.93 -29.14 -27.94
C PHE A 212 -21.11 -29.75 -27.19
N GLU A 213 -20.95 -29.95 -25.89
CA GLU A 213 -21.90 -30.45 -24.90
C GLU A 213 -22.72 -29.32 -24.26
N GLY A 214 -22.41 -28.05 -24.58
CA GLY A 214 -23.11 -26.88 -24.05
C GLY A 214 -22.71 -26.51 -22.63
N THR A 215 -21.50 -26.89 -22.19
CA THR A 215 -20.96 -26.44 -20.90
C THR A 215 -20.62 -24.95 -20.95
N ASP A 216 -20.97 -24.22 -19.88
CA ASP A 216 -20.58 -22.82 -19.73
C ASP A 216 -19.07 -22.74 -19.47
N GLN A 217 -18.35 -21.94 -20.25
CA GLN A 217 -16.89 -21.83 -20.19
C GLN A 217 -16.41 -20.39 -20.05
N LEU A 218 -15.52 -20.15 -19.10
CA LEU A 218 -14.67 -18.96 -19.05
C LEU A 218 -13.30 -19.33 -19.62
N VAL A 219 -13.02 -18.87 -20.84
CA VAL A 219 -11.74 -19.16 -21.51
C VAL A 219 -10.77 -18.01 -21.32
N VAL A 220 -9.64 -18.28 -20.67
CA VAL A 220 -8.55 -17.31 -20.46
C VAL A 220 -7.32 -17.79 -21.23
N SER A 221 -6.84 -16.96 -22.15
CA SER A 221 -5.62 -17.24 -22.93
C SER A 221 -4.97 -15.97 -23.44
N ASP A 222 -3.69 -16.06 -23.83
CA ASP A 222 -2.94 -14.96 -24.44
C ASP A 222 -3.60 -14.43 -25.72
N THR A 223 -3.33 -13.17 -26.06
CA THR A 223 -3.84 -12.54 -27.29
C THR A 223 -3.37 -13.30 -28.55
N ALA A 224 -4.20 -13.28 -29.59
CA ALA A 224 -3.96 -13.98 -30.87
C ALA A 224 -3.92 -15.54 -30.82
N THR A 225 -4.32 -16.19 -29.72
CA THR A 225 -4.36 -17.67 -29.61
C THR A 225 -5.66 -18.33 -30.09
N GLY A 226 -6.49 -17.63 -30.88
CA GLY A 226 -7.69 -18.22 -31.51
C GLY A 226 -8.92 -18.37 -30.62
N LYS A 227 -9.13 -17.46 -29.66
CA LYS A 227 -10.33 -17.40 -28.79
C LYS A 227 -11.64 -17.19 -29.56
N THR A 228 -11.61 -16.37 -30.61
CA THR A 228 -12.77 -16.09 -31.46
C THR A 228 -13.38 -17.38 -32.02
N LEU A 229 -12.51 -18.25 -32.56
CA LEU A 229 -12.93 -19.51 -33.16
C LEU A 229 -13.61 -20.46 -32.16
N ILE A 230 -13.30 -20.39 -30.87
CA ILE A 230 -13.99 -21.21 -29.84
C ILE A 230 -15.49 -20.85 -29.81
N GLY A 231 -15.80 -19.55 -29.78
CA GLY A 231 -17.18 -19.07 -29.81
C GLY A 231 -17.88 -19.40 -31.14
N GLU A 232 -17.17 -19.29 -32.26
CA GLU A 232 -17.69 -19.64 -33.58
C GLU A 232 -17.97 -21.14 -33.71
N LEU A 233 -17.08 -22.01 -33.22
CA LEU A 233 -17.26 -23.46 -33.24
C LEU A 233 -18.55 -23.87 -32.52
N ALA A 234 -18.76 -23.37 -31.30
CA ALA A 234 -19.97 -23.65 -30.54
C ALA A 234 -21.22 -23.02 -31.18
N GLY A 235 -21.13 -21.74 -31.54
CA GLY A 235 -22.24 -20.99 -32.10
C GLY A 235 -22.70 -21.55 -33.45
N ILE A 236 -21.80 -21.67 -34.41
CA ILE A 236 -22.11 -22.12 -35.77
C ILE A 236 -22.62 -23.56 -35.76
N LYS A 237 -22.04 -24.45 -34.93
CA LYS A 237 -22.58 -25.79 -34.73
C LYS A 237 -24.04 -25.73 -34.28
N ASN A 238 -24.34 -24.95 -33.25
CA ASN A 238 -25.70 -24.82 -32.73
C ASN A 238 -26.67 -24.26 -33.78
N LEU A 239 -26.24 -23.27 -34.56
CA LEU A 239 -27.04 -22.69 -35.64
C LEU A 239 -27.33 -23.71 -36.74
N LEU A 240 -26.31 -24.46 -37.19
CA LEU A 240 -26.45 -25.48 -38.25
C LEU A 240 -27.31 -26.67 -37.81
N GLU A 241 -27.34 -26.98 -36.52
CA GLU A 241 -28.17 -28.04 -35.93
C GLU A 241 -29.56 -27.55 -35.51
N GLY A 242 -29.91 -26.29 -35.79
CA GLY A 242 -31.24 -25.73 -35.48
C GLY A 242 -31.50 -25.51 -33.99
N ARG A 243 -30.46 -25.40 -33.16
CA ARG A 243 -30.54 -25.22 -31.71
C ARG A 243 -30.70 -23.75 -31.27
N GLY A 244 -31.01 -22.86 -32.20
CA GLY A 244 -31.30 -21.44 -31.94
C GLY A 244 -30.39 -20.48 -32.70
N ASN A 245 -30.28 -19.25 -32.18
CA ASN A 245 -29.47 -18.17 -32.75
C ASN A 245 -28.16 -17.98 -31.96
N ILE A 246 -27.18 -17.32 -32.58
CA ILE A 246 -25.90 -16.96 -31.96
C ILE A 246 -25.88 -15.46 -31.69
N LEU A 247 -25.50 -15.08 -30.47
CA LEU A 247 -25.18 -13.69 -30.12
C LEU A 247 -23.69 -13.61 -29.80
N PHE A 248 -22.93 -12.93 -30.67
CA PHE A 248 -21.51 -12.69 -30.47
C PHE A 248 -21.29 -11.24 -30.02
N MET A 249 -20.80 -11.04 -28.79
CA MET A 249 -20.62 -9.72 -28.20
C MET A 249 -19.14 -9.37 -28.11
N VAL A 250 -18.80 -8.16 -28.54
CA VAL A 250 -17.45 -7.61 -28.47
C VAL A 250 -17.49 -6.19 -27.87
N PRO A 251 -16.43 -5.76 -27.17
CA PRO A 251 -16.46 -4.50 -26.41
C PRO A 251 -16.38 -3.25 -27.29
N LEU A 252 -15.94 -3.36 -28.55
CA LEU A 252 -15.72 -2.23 -29.45
C LEU A 252 -16.44 -2.45 -30.78
N VAL A 253 -17.07 -1.38 -31.29
CA VAL A 253 -17.75 -1.38 -32.60
C VAL A 253 -16.80 -1.77 -33.72
N ALA A 254 -15.53 -1.32 -33.66
CA ALA A 254 -14.52 -1.68 -34.65
C ALA A 254 -14.30 -3.19 -34.76
N LEU A 255 -14.31 -3.91 -33.63
CA LEU A 255 -14.14 -5.36 -33.59
C LEU A 255 -15.39 -6.09 -34.12
N ALA A 256 -16.58 -5.51 -33.93
CA ALA A 256 -17.83 -6.10 -34.43
C ALA A 256 -17.93 -6.04 -35.97
N HIS A 257 -17.31 -5.02 -36.57
CA HIS A 257 -17.30 -4.80 -38.02
C HIS A 257 -16.03 -5.31 -38.70
N GLN A 258 -15.11 -5.93 -37.96
CA GLN A 258 -13.88 -6.46 -38.51
C GLN A 258 -14.21 -7.65 -39.42
N LYS A 259 -14.13 -7.42 -40.74
CA LYS A 259 -14.17 -8.47 -41.75
C LYS A 259 -12.73 -8.91 -41.99
N GLU A 260 -12.39 -10.11 -41.54
CA GLU A 260 -11.24 -10.85 -42.09
C GLU A 260 -11.59 -11.34 -43.51
#